data_AF-A0A183DVM4-F1
#
_entry.id   AF-A0A183DVM4-F1
#
_cell.length_a   1.000
_cell.length_b   1.000
_cell.length_c   1.000
_cell.angle_alpha   90.00
_cell.angle_beta   90.00
_cell.angle_gamma   90.00
#
_symmetry.space_group_name_H-M   'P 1'
#
loop_
_entity.id
_entity.type
_entity.pdbx_description
1 polymer ?
#
loop_
_entity_poly.entity_id
_entity_poly.type
_entity_poly.pdbx_seq_one_letter_code
_entity_poly.pdbx_strand_id
1 'polypeptide(L)'
;LKFLEALEEVCSGMLEYKLHKEKTGISRFAKEESSTMKALNELRNKGVKVELGMPYEMWDKPSVEVTTLKQNCETLVEQYEDDLERWFHSTDRLPLQKYLCEKRVLKTQEQRTCMDGTADHLDL
;
A
#
# COMPACT_ATOMS: atom_id res chain seq x y z
N LEU A 1 24.43 -3.54 -5.74
CA LEU A 1 23.36 -4.56 -5.66
C LEU A 1 22.35 -4.25 -4.55
N LYS A 2 22.74 -4.17 -3.27
CA LYS A 2 21.79 -4.03 -2.14
C LYS A 2 20.71 -2.94 -2.25
N PHE A 3 21.02 -1.80 -2.89
CA PHE A 3 20.04 -0.72 -3.05
C PHE A 3 18.92 -1.08 -4.02
N LEU A 4 19.27 -1.53 -5.24
CA LEU A 4 18.31 -1.93 -6.27
C LEU A 4 17.43 -3.10 -5.82
N GLU A 5 18.03 -4.11 -5.16
CA GLU A 5 17.28 -5.23 -4.58
C GLU A 5 16.27 -4.75 -3.53
N ALA A 6 16.68 -3.83 -2.64
CA ALA A 6 15.78 -3.28 -1.64
C ALA A 6 14.62 -2.48 -2.26
N LEU A 7 14.86 -1.75 -3.36
CA LEU A 7 13.81 -1.01 -4.06
C LEU A 7 12.77 -1.94 -4.69
N GLU A 8 13.21 -3.01 -5.35
CA GLU A 8 12.33 -3.99 -5.99
C GLU A 8 11.48 -4.77 -4.97
N GLU A 9 12.10 -5.16 -3.85
CA GLU A 9 11.41 -5.87 -2.76
C GLU A 9 10.33 -5.01 -2.08
N VAL A 10 10.59 -3.72 -1.87
CA VAL A 10 9.65 -2.81 -1.21
C VAL A 10 8.33 -2.71 -1.99
N CYS A 11 8.39 -2.51 -3.30
CA CYS A 11 7.16 -2.39 -4.10
C CYS A 11 6.47 -3.74 -4.33
N SER A 12 7.24 -4.83 -4.46
CA SER A 12 6.67 -6.18 -4.55
C SER A 12 5.91 -6.57 -3.28
N GLY A 13 6.41 -6.16 -2.10
CA GLY A 13 5.76 -6.35 -0.82
C GLY A 13 4.38 -5.69 -0.69
N MET A 14 4.04 -4.74 -1.56
CA MET A 14 2.70 -4.13 -1.58
C MET A 14 1.60 -5.15 -1.92
N LEU A 15 1.93 -6.22 -2.65
CA LEU A 15 0.97 -7.27 -3.01
C LEU A 15 0.55 -8.15 -1.83
N GLU A 16 1.24 -8.05 -0.69
CA GLU A 16 0.85 -8.74 0.55
C GLU A 16 -0.30 -8.04 1.28
N TYR A 17 -0.60 -6.79 0.92
CA TYR A 17 -1.72 -6.06 1.51
C TYR A 17 -3.06 -6.60 1.02
N LYS A 18 -4.02 -6.63 1.94
CA LYS A 18 -5.43 -6.89 1.71
C LYS A 18 -6.22 -5.62 1.95
N LEU A 19 -7.31 -5.47 1.22
CA LEU A 19 -8.19 -4.32 1.33
C LEU A 19 -9.27 -4.56 2.39
N HIS A 20 -9.32 -3.66 3.36
CA HIS A 20 -10.33 -3.60 4.41
C HIS A 20 -11.36 -2.52 4.07
N LYS A 21 -12.50 -2.94 3.52
CA LYS A 21 -13.59 -2.01 3.17
C LYS A 21 -14.25 -1.38 4.39
N GLU A 22 -14.05 -1.97 5.57
CA GLU A 22 -14.54 -1.49 6.86
C GLU A 22 -13.68 -0.39 7.49
N LYS A 23 -12.49 -0.12 6.95
CA LYS A 23 -11.55 0.90 7.44
C LYS A 23 -11.51 2.11 6.48
N THR A 24 -10.85 3.20 6.88
CA THR A 24 -10.67 4.43 6.06
C THR A 24 -9.19 4.79 5.86
N GLY A 25 -8.91 5.63 4.86
CA GLY A 25 -7.56 6.07 4.53
C GLY A 25 -6.56 4.94 4.29
N ILE A 26 -5.31 5.16 4.72
CA ILE A 26 -4.21 4.19 4.58
C ILE A 26 -4.46 2.92 5.41
N SER A 27 -5.25 3.01 6.49
CA SER A 27 -5.55 1.85 7.34
C SER A 27 -6.35 0.76 6.62
N ARG A 28 -6.95 1.08 5.45
CA ARG A 28 -7.58 0.13 4.54
C ARG A 28 -6.63 -0.93 4.00
N PHE A 29 -5.33 -0.64 3.93
CA PHE A 29 -4.31 -1.58 3.45
C PHE A 29 -3.64 -2.23 4.65
N ALA A 30 -3.94 -3.50 4.89
CA ALA A 30 -3.33 -4.24 5.98
C ALA A 30 -3.05 -5.69 5.56
N LYS A 31 -2.01 -6.31 6.11
CA LYS A 31 -1.57 -7.65 5.66
C LYS A 31 -2.48 -8.75 6.21
N GLU A 32 -3.17 -8.47 7.31
CA GLU A 32 -4.14 -9.39 7.89
C GLU A 32 -5.37 -9.57 6.99
N GLU A 33 -6.06 -10.68 7.18
CA GLU A 33 -7.33 -10.91 6.49
C GLU A 33 -8.43 -9.98 7.02
N SER A 34 -9.22 -9.41 6.10
CA SER A 34 -10.34 -8.53 6.44
C SER A 34 -11.46 -9.26 7.18
N SER A 35 -12.18 -8.52 8.01
CA SER A 35 -13.33 -9.05 8.75
C SER A 35 -14.39 -9.65 7.81
N THR A 36 -14.63 -9.00 6.67
CA THR A 36 -15.53 -9.49 5.62
C THR A 36 -15.05 -10.81 5.03
N MET A 37 -13.76 -10.93 4.67
CA MET A 37 -13.27 -12.18 4.07
C MET A 37 -13.24 -13.33 5.06
N LYS A 38 -12.91 -13.08 6.33
CA LYS A 38 -13.04 -14.08 7.40
C LYS A 38 -14.46 -14.63 7.48
N ALA A 39 -15.46 -13.75 7.52
CA ALA A 39 -16.86 -14.17 7.58
C ALA A 39 -17.30 -14.99 6.35
N LEU A 40 -16.89 -14.58 5.14
CA LEU A 40 -17.18 -15.32 3.91
C LEU A 40 -16.53 -16.70 3.89
N ASN A 41 -15.27 -16.79 4.33
CA ASN A 41 -14.54 -18.05 4.46
C ASN A 41 -15.19 -18.98 5.51
N GLU A 42 -15.64 -18.44 6.65
CA GLU A 42 -16.35 -19.21 7.68
C GLU A 42 -17.69 -19.76 7.19
N LEU A 43 -18.48 -18.97 6.46
CA LEU A 43 -19.75 -19.41 5.86
C LEU A 43 -19.52 -20.57 4.89
N ARG A 44 -18.53 -20.43 3.99
CA ARG A 44 -18.16 -21.51 3.06
C ARG A 44 -17.72 -22.76 3.81
N ASN A 45 -16.88 -22.63 4.84
CA ASN A 45 -16.39 -23.77 5.62
C ASN A 45 -17.53 -24.51 6.34
N LYS A 46 -18.66 -23.84 6.62
CA LYS A 46 -19.89 -24.45 7.15
C LYS A 46 -20.78 -25.10 6.08
N GLY A 47 -20.35 -25.12 4.82
CA GLY A 47 -21.10 -25.67 3.69
C GLY A 47 -22.15 -24.73 3.10
N VAL A 48 -22.17 -23.45 3.52
CA VAL A 48 -23.04 -22.45 2.91
C VAL A 48 -22.51 -22.12 1.52
N LYS A 49 -23.39 -22.19 0.51
CA LYS A 49 -23.05 -21.77 -0.85
C LYS A 49 -22.91 -20.25 -0.88
N VAL A 50 -21.69 -19.76 -1.02
CA VAL A 50 -21.37 -18.33 -1.18
C VAL A 50 -21.00 -18.07 -2.64
N GLU A 51 -21.74 -17.21 -3.32
CA GLU A 51 -21.50 -16.84 -4.72
C GLU A 51 -21.04 -15.38 -4.81
N LEU A 52 -19.75 -15.16 -5.08
CA LEU A 52 -19.18 -13.82 -5.30
C LEU A 52 -19.06 -13.45 -6.79
N GLY A 53 -19.54 -14.32 -7.69
CA GLY A 53 -19.37 -14.13 -9.14
C GLY A 53 -17.94 -14.35 -9.64
N MET A 54 -17.05 -14.94 -8.84
CA MET A 54 -15.66 -15.26 -9.20
C MET A 54 -15.19 -16.58 -8.54
N PRO A 55 -14.25 -17.31 -9.17
CA PRO A 55 -13.69 -18.54 -8.61
C PRO A 55 -13.05 -18.30 -7.23
N TYR A 56 -13.06 -19.32 -6.36
CA TYR A 56 -12.54 -19.21 -5.00
C TYR A 56 -11.04 -18.90 -4.99
N GLU A 57 -10.28 -19.45 -5.93
CA GLU A 57 -8.84 -19.24 -6.08
C GLU A 57 -8.48 -17.77 -6.35
N MET A 58 -9.47 -16.97 -6.77
CA MET A 58 -9.32 -15.55 -7.02
C MET A 58 -9.61 -14.69 -5.79
N TRP A 59 -10.17 -15.24 -4.71
CA TRP A 59 -10.54 -14.48 -3.51
C TRP A 59 -9.30 -13.98 -2.74
N ASP A 60 -8.20 -14.73 -2.80
CA ASP A 60 -6.92 -14.37 -2.19
C ASP A 60 -5.99 -13.58 -3.12
N LYS A 61 -6.43 -13.26 -4.35
CA LYS A 61 -5.62 -12.47 -5.27
C LYS A 61 -5.64 -10.99 -4.87
N PRO A 62 -4.52 -10.26 -5.05
CA PRO A 62 -4.48 -8.81 -4.83
C PRO A 62 -5.59 -8.11 -5.61
N SER A 63 -6.28 -7.18 -4.96
CA SER A 63 -7.31 -6.38 -5.62
C SER A 63 -6.69 -5.38 -6.61
N VAL A 64 -7.53 -4.76 -7.43
CA VAL A 64 -7.12 -3.65 -8.31
C VAL A 64 -6.48 -2.54 -7.47
N GLU A 65 -7.10 -2.13 -6.36
CA GLU A 65 -6.55 -1.08 -5.47
C GLU A 65 -5.15 -1.45 -4.92
N VAL A 66 -4.90 -2.71 -4.57
CA VAL A 66 -3.58 -3.18 -4.09
C VAL A 66 -2.56 -3.21 -5.24
N THR A 67 -2.99 -3.60 -6.44
CA THR A 67 -2.12 -3.58 -7.61
C THR A 67 -1.77 -2.15 -8.01
N THR A 68 -2.73 -1.22 -7.94
CA THR A 68 -2.51 0.22 -8.11
C THR A 68 -1.55 0.77 -7.05
N LEU A 69 -1.66 0.32 -5.79
CA LEU A 69 -0.72 0.70 -4.73
C LEU A 69 0.72 0.29 -5.09
N LYS A 70 0.92 -0.94 -5.59
CA LYS A 70 2.23 -1.38 -6.11
C LYS A 70 2.72 -0.48 -7.25
N GLN A 71 1.89 -0.21 -8.26
CA GLN A 71 2.26 0.63 -9.40
C GLN A 71 2.64 2.07 -8.96
N ASN A 72 1.93 2.61 -7.97
CA ASN A 72 2.25 3.92 -7.38
C ASN A 72 3.60 3.89 -6.65
N CYS A 73 3.92 2.80 -5.94
CA CYS A 73 5.24 2.61 -5.35
C CYS A 73 6.33 2.58 -6.41
N GLU A 74 6.15 1.80 -7.49
CA GLU A 74 7.12 1.67 -8.58
C GLU A 74 7.36 3.03 -9.25
N THR A 75 6.29 3.76 -9.55
CA THR A 75 6.35 5.11 -10.12
C THR A 75 7.11 6.06 -9.20
N LEU A 76 6.87 5.99 -7.89
CA LEU A 76 7.54 6.85 -6.91
C LEU A 76 9.04 6.52 -6.81
N VAL A 77 9.39 5.23 -6.80
CA VAL A 77 10.79 4.79 -6.76
C VAL A 77 11.52 5.23 -8.02
N GLU A 78 10.93 5.03 -9.19
CA GLU A 78 11.50 5.43 -10.48
C GLU A 78 11.73 6.95 -10.54
N GLN A 79 10.75 7.75 -10.12
CA GLN A 79 10.86 9.21 -10.17
C GLN A 79 11.91 9.80 -9.22
N TYR A 80 12.22 9.11 -8.12
CA TYR A 80 13.06 9.62 -7.05
C TYR A 80 14.27 8.72 -6.77
N GLU A 81 14.70 7.90 -7.74
CA GLU A 81 15.80 6.93 -7.58
C GLU A 81 17.10 7.60 -7.08
N ASP A 82 17.54 8.68 -7.73
CA ASP A 82 18.75 9.43 -7.34
C ASP A 82 18.67 9.99 -5.91
N ASP A 83 17.48 10.41 -5.48
CA ASP A 83 17.24 10.90 -4.12
C ASP A 83 17.27 9.75 -3.11
N LEU A 84 16.66 8.63 -3.45
CA LEU A 84 16.64 7.41 -2.65
C LEU A 84 18.05 6.82 -2.51
N GLU A 85 18.86 6.82 -3.56
CA GLU A 85 20.23 6.32 -3.54
C GLU A 85 21.10 7.20 -2.62
N ARG A 86 21.03 8.54 -2.78
CA ARG A 86 21.72 9.48 -1.90
C ARG A 86 21.30 9.33 -0.45
N TRP A 87 20.00 9.15 -0.20
CA TRP A 87 19.51 8.88 1.15
C TRP A 87 20.04 7.56 1.68
N PHE A 88 19.99 6.49 0.89
CA PHE A 88 20.40 5.14 1.29
C PHE A 88 21.88 5.09 1.70
N HIS A 89 22.74 5.80 0.98
CA HIS A 89 24.19 5.85 1.22
C HIS A 89 24.64 6.93 2.23
N SER A 90 23.75 7.80 2.69
CA SER A 90 24.09 8.81 3.70
C SER A 90 24.36 8.18 5.07
N THR A 91 25.33 8.71 5.80
CA THR A 91 25.65 8.32 7.18
C THR A 91 24.73 8.98 8.22
N ASP A 92 24.21 10.17 7.91
CA ASP A 92 23.23 10.90 8.74
C ASP A 92 21.91 10.99 7.99
N ARG A 93 21.02 10.03 8.26
CA ARG A 93 19.75 9.86 7.52
C ARG A 93 18.60 10.40 8.33
N LEU A 94 17.90 11.39 7.77
CA LEU A 94 16.54 11.73 8.21
C LEU A 94 15.61 10.54 7.97
N PRO A 95 14.51 10.39 8.73
CA PRO A 95 13.47 9.42 8.40
C PRO A 95 13.03 9.55 6.95
N LEU A 96 12.86 8.41 6.25
CA LEU A 96 12.58 8.40 4.80
C LEU A 96 11.34 9.24 4.46
N GLN A 97 10.28 9.15 5.25
CA GLN A 97 9.06 9.96 5.08
C GLN A 97 9.34 11.47 5.10
N LYS A 98 10.25 11.94 5.96
CA LYS A 98 10.65 13.34 6.01
C LYS A 98 11.54 13.72 4.83
N TYR A 99 12.48 12.86 4.47
CA TYR A 99 13.41 13.12 3.37
C TYR A 99 12.73 13.11 2.00
N LEU A 100 11.89 12.11 1.74
CA LEU A 100 11.25 11.89 0.46
C LEU A 100 9.89 12.57 0.42
N CYS A 101 8.95 12.16 1.28
CA CYS A 101 7.56 12.61 1.18
C CYS A 101 7.44 14.11 1.47
N GLU A 102 7.88 14.59 2.63
CA GLU A 102 7.70 15.99 3.03
C GLU A 102 8.54 16.97 2.20
N LYS A 103 9.80 16.62 1.92
CA LYS A 103 10.75 17.55 1.29
C LYS A 103 10.76 17.53 -0.24
N ARG A 104 10.22 16.48 -0.89
CA ARG A 104 10.36 16.28 -2.34
C ARG A 104 9.06 15.96 -3.06
N VAL A 105 8.26 15.05 -2.50
CA VAL A 105 7.01 14.58 -3.13
C VAL A 105 5.88 15.58 -2.88
N LEU A 106 5.66 15.96 -1.62
CA LEU A 106 4.55 16.80 -1.17
C LEU A 106 4.96 18.28 -1.21
N LYS A 107 4.78 18.90 -2.37
CA LYS A 107 5.23 20.26 -2.65
C LYS A 107 4.37 21.31 -1.94
N THR A 108 3.05 21.12 -1.90
CA THR A 108 2.11 22.08 -1.29
C THR A 108 1.77 21.72 0.15
N GLN A 109 1.28 22.71 0.91
CA GLN A 109 0.82 22.47 2.28
C GLN A 109 -0.41 21.55 2.32
N GLU A 110 -1.31 21.65 1.34
CA GLU A 110 -2.47 20.76 1.20
C GLU A 110 -2.05 19.32 0.93
N GLN A 111 -1.00 19.10 0.13
CA GLN A 111 -0.47 17.76 -0.08
C GLN A 111 0.08 17.17 1.23
N ARG A 112 0.68 17.99 2.09
CA ARG A 112 1.24 17.52 3.37
C ARG A 112 0.19 17.08 4.37
N THR A 113 -1.05 17.57 4.27
CA THR A 113 -2.14 17.10 5.14
C THR A 113 -2.47 15.63 4.91
N CYS A 114 -2.00 15.01 3.82
CA CYS A 114 -2.12 13.57 3.62
C CYS A 114 -1.27 12.75 4.61
N MET A 115 -0.27 13.35 5.26
CA MET A 115 0.61 12.65 6.22
C MET A 115 0.02 12.57 7.63
N ASP A 116 -0.95 13.43 7.95
CA ASP A 116 -1.50 13.57 9.31
C ASP A 116 -2.64 12.56 9.59
N GLY A 117 -2.92 11.65 8.65
CA GLY A 117 -3.94 10.61 8.80
C GLY A 117 -5.39 11.12 8.79
N THR A 118 -5.61 12.43 8.60
CA THR A 118 -6.94 13.07 8.54
C THR A 118 -7.47 13.22 7.11
N ALA A 119 -6.87 12.52 6.12
CA ALA A 119 -7.30 12.54 4.73
C ALA A 119 -8.61 11.75 4.48
N ASP A 120 -9.53 11.75 5.45
CA ASP A 120 -10.87 11.15 5.34
C ASP A 120 -11.88 12.07 4.60
N HIS A 121 -11.41 13.16 3.99
CA HIS A 121 -12.26 14.13 3.28
C HIS A 121 -11.73 14.59 1.91
N LEU A 122 -10.90 13.78 1.24
CA LEU A 122 -10.69 13.96 -0.20
C LEU A 122 -11.61 12.98 -0.93
N ASP A 123 -12.86 13.42 -1.10
CA ASP A 123 -13.74 12.89 -2.13
C ASP A 123 -13.03 13.02 -3.49
N LEU A 124 -12.64 11.87 -4.05
CA LEU A 124 -12.38 11.68 -5.47
C LEU A 124 -13.46 10.75 -6.01
#